data_AF-A0A0C3QLS1-F1
#
_entry.id   AF-A0A0C3QLS1-F1
#
_cell.length_a   1.000
_cell.length_b   1.000
_cell.length_c   1.000
_cell.angle_alpha   90.00
_cell.angle_beta   90.00
_cell.angle_gamma   90.00
#
_symmetry.space_group_name_H-M   'P 1'
#
loop_
_entity.id
_entity.type
_entity.pdbx_description
1 polymer ?
#
loop_
_entity_poly.entity_id
_entity_poly.type
_entity_poly.pdbx_seq_one_letter_code
_entity_poly.pdbx_strand_id
1 'polypeptide(L)'
;APNPVLRLNTLGRIGLPLSQREAMHIAANSRQAPFGMGERTLVDTSVRDTWEMDATDVSFDNPAWKTFIDLVVQEACARLGVNIAASKPRCELYKLLLYEKGSHTEKVDGMFATIIVILPSPFAGGSAHLSHAGQKAAIDQSKESWLHTSVMAWYTDVTHEIKPIQSGYRLALSYNLVHTTTSLRPALSDASGPIKQIRHILLSWRQNLYAEDSPQKIIYLLQHRYSQANCRGSAMKGTDAHVVAVLDSVSQELKFRVGLALIECHLSGPADDMG
;
A
#
# COMPACT_ATOMS: atom_id res chain seq x y z
N ALA A 1 9.42 16.99 -9.77
CA ALA A 1 8.88 17.49 -8.49
C ALA A 1 9.51 18.85 -8.19
N PRO A 2 8.84 19.78 -7.51
CA PRO A 2 9.48 20.97 -6.97
C PRO A 2 10.48 20.57 -5.86
N ASN A 3 11.53 21.36 -5.64
CA ASN A 3 12.41 21.13 -4.49
C ASN A 3 11.59 21.35 -3.19
N PRO A 4 11.50 20.35 -2.29
CA PRO A 4 10.72 20.49 -1.05
C PRO A 4 11.20 21.61 -0.13
N VAL A 5 12.46 22.03 -0.25
CA VAL A 5 13.19 22.77 0.77
C VAL A 5 13.00 22.06 2.12
N LEU A 6 13.48 20.81 2.14
CA LEU A 6 13.36 19.89 3.26
C LEU A 6 14.03 20.49 4.49
N ARG A 7 13.33 20.52 5.62
CA ARG A 7 13.85 20.97 6.89
C ARG A 7 13.59 19.93 7.97
N LEU A 8 14.65 19.58 8.69
CA LEU A 8 14.61 18.66 9.83
C LEU A 8 14.80 19.45 11.12
N ASN A 9 14.03 19.14 12.17
CA ASN A 9 14.00 19.95 13.40
C ASN A 9 15.39 20.21 14.01
N THR A 10 16.26 19.20 14.01
CA THR A 10 17.61 19.28 14.61
C THR A 10 18.71 19.71 13.64
N LEU A 11 18.52 19.49 12.33
CA LEU A 11 19.56 19.69 11.32
C LEU A 11 19.33 20.94 10.45
N GLY A 12 18.16 21.56 10.55
CA GLY A 12 17.77 22.67 9.69
C GLY A 12 17.50 22.21 8.26
N ARG A 13 17.82 23.07 7.28
CA ARG A 13 17.56 22.80 5.86
C ARG A 13 18.55 21.80 5.30
N ILE A 14 18.04 20.82 4.56
CA ILE A 14 18.81 19.79 3.87
C ILE A 14 18.87 20.13 2.38
N GLY A 15 20.08 20.20 1.83
CA GLY A 15 20.33 20.38 0.41
C GLY A 15 19.95 19.15 -0.41
N LEU A 16 19.42 19.39 -1.61
CA LEU A 16 19.17 18.35 -2.61
C LEU A 16 19.84 18.76 -3.93
N PRO A 17 20.55 17.86 -4.63
CA PRO A 17 20.70 16.43 -4.33
C PRO A 17 21.49 16.16 -3.05
N LEU A 18 21.11 15.13 -2.29
CA LEU A 18 21.66 14.87 -0.97
C LEU A 18 23.17 14.61 -1.04
N SER A 19 23.94 15.35 -0.25
CA SER A 19 25.39 15.12 -0.12
C SER A 19 25.70 14.02 0.89
N GLN A 20 26.86 13.36 0.74
CA GLN A 20 27.34 12.37 1.71
C GLN A 20 27.46 12.94 3.13
N ARG A 21 27.91 14.20 3.25
CA ARG A 21 28.01 14.89 4.54
C ARG A 21 26.65 15.05 5.22
N GLU A 22 25.63 15.48 4.48
CA GLU A 22 24.27 15.61 5.01
C GLU A 22 23.66 14.24 5.35
N ALA A 23 23.90 13.22 4.52
CA ALA A 23 23.45 11.86 4.81
C ALA A 23 24.02 11.35 6.14
N MET A 24 25.32 11.53 6.39
CA MET A 24 25.95 11.17 7.66
C MET A 24 25.37 11.96 8.85
N HIS A 25 25.07 13.24 8.66
CA HIS A 25 24.44 14.06 9.70
C HIS A 25 23.02 13.58 10.01
N ILE A 26 22.24 13.21 8.98
CA ILE A 26 20.91 12.61 9.14
C ILE A 26 21.05 11.29 9.90
N ALA A 27 21.93 10.39 9.48
CA ALA A 27 22.15 9.09 10.14
C ALA A 27 22.49 9.26 11.64
N ALA A 28 23.39 10.19 11.97
CA ALA A 28 23.81 10.46 13.34
C ALA A 28 22.70 11.04 14.25
N ASN A 29 21.66 11.63 13.67
CA ASN A 29 20.54 12.26 14.39
C ASN A 29 19.21 11.50 14.20
N SER A 30 19.28 10.30 13.62
CA SER A 30 18.12 9.45 13.36
C SER A 30 18.18 8.21 14.24
N ARG A 31 17.04 7.57 14.45
CA ARG A 31 17.01 6.24 15.06
C ARG A 31 17.22 5.18 14.00
N GLN A 32 17.86 4.07 14.36
CA GLN A 32 17.90 2.90 13.49
C GLN A 32 16.49 2.32 13.37
N ALA A 33 16.07 2.02 12.15
CA ALA A 33 14.75 1.46 11.92
C ALA A 33 14.64 0.07 12.57
N PRO A 34 13.57 -0.20 13.34
CA PRO A 34 13.38 -1.50 13.98
C PRO A 34 13.28 -2.65 12.96
N PHE A 35 13.74 -3.85 13.35
CA PHE A 35 13.52 -5.10 12.60
C PHE A 35 12.46 -5.93 13.31
N GLY A 36 11.53 -6.53 12.57
CA GLY A 36 10.52 -7.42 13.13
C GLY A 36 9.94 -8.38 12.10
N MET A 37 9.95 -9.68 12.42
CA MET A 37 9.21 -10.72 11.73
C MET A 37 7.87 -10.88 12.45
N GLY A 38 6.87 -10.06 12.09
CA GLY A 38 5.58 -10.03 12.80
C GLY A 38 5.63 -9.23 14.11
N GLU A 39 4.80 -9.59 15.11
CA GLU A 39 4.62 -8.88 16.40
C GLU A 39 5.87 -8.82 17.32
N ARG A 40 7.04 -9.31 16.86
CA ARG A 40 8.27 -9.31 17.65
C ARG A 40 9.33 -8.46 16.96
N THR A 41 9.55 -7.28 17.52
CA THR A 41 10.59 -6.34 17.11
C THR A 41 11.93 -6.74 17.77
N LEU A 42 12.88 -7.26 17.00
CA LEU A 42 14.25 -7.55 17.43
C LEU A 42 15.21 -6.74 16.55
N VAL A 43 16.04 -5.88 17.13
CA VAL A 43 17.03 -5.10 16.37
C VAL A 43 18.28 -5.96 16.13
N ASP A 44 18.46 -6.48 14.92
CA ASP A 44 19.70 -7.16 14.50
C ASP A 44 20.56 -6.22 13.66
N THR A 45 21.67 -5.77 14.25
CA THR A 45 22.63 -4.84 13.65
C THR A 45 23.50 -5.47 12.56
N SER A 46 23.46 -6.79 12.37
CA SER A 46 24.23 -7.48 11.32
C SER A 46 23.54 -7.44 9.94
N VAL A 47 22.28 -6.99 9.88
CA VAL A 47 21.43 -7.13 8.69
C VAL A 47 21.01 -5.79 8.05
N ARG A 48 20.96 -4.65 8.78
CA ARG A 48 20.46 -3.38 8.19
C ARG A 48 21.04 -2.07 8.76
N ASP A 49 21.46 -1.21 7.84
CA ASP A 49 21.81 0.21 8.02
C ASP A 49 20.66 1.05 7.40
N THR A 50 19.51 1.13 8.06
CA THR A 50 18.46 2.08 7.65
C THR A 50 18.12 2.96 8.83
N TRP A 51 18.16 4.27 8.60
CA TRP A 51 17.83 5.28 9.59
C TRP A 51 16.49 5.91 9.27
N GLU A 52 15.73 6.21 10.31
CA GLU A 52 14.44 6.86 10.18
C GLU A 52 14.29 8.05 11.12
N MET A 53 13.54 9.04 10.64
CA MET A 53 13.02 10.14 11.44
C MET A 53 11.50 10.16 11.33
N ASP A 54 10.86 10.45 12.46
CA ASP A 54 9.40 10.57 12.52
C ASP A 54 8.92 11.76 11.67
N ALA A 55 7.70 11.69 11.15
CA ALA A 55 7.09 12.79 10.43
C ALA A 55 7.05 14.09 11.23
N THR A 56 6.96 14.04 12.57
CA THR A 56 7.00 15.24 13.42
C THR A 56 8.31 16.02 13.34
N ASP A 57 9.39 15.37 12.90
CA ASP A 57 10.70 15.97 12.73
C ASP A 57 10.97 16.51 11.33
N VAL A 58 9.98 16.39 10.44
CA VAL A 58 10.12 16.68 9.02
C VAL A 58 9.13 17.77 8.61
N SER A 59 9.66 18.83 7.99
CA SER A 59 8.86 19.92 7.45
C SER A 59 9.34 20.32 6.05
N PHE A 60 8.48 21.01 5.32
CA PHE A 60 8.74 21.44 3.94
C PHE A 60 8.51 22.95 3.85
N ASP A 61 9.56 23.72 3.54
CA ASP A 61 9.45 25.17 3.43
C ASP A 61 8.87 25.62 2.07
N ASN A 62 8.85 24.75 1.06
CA ASN A 62 8.27 25.08 -0.25
C ASN A 62 6.78 24.69 -0.30
N PRO A 63 5.84 25.65 -0.37
CA PRO A 63 4.41 25.35 -0.43
C PRO A 63 4.01 24.55 -1.69
N ALA A 64 4.76 24.67 -2.79
CA ALA A 64 4.52 23.87 -4.00
C ALA A 64 4.72 22.36 -3.77
N TRP A 65 5.43 21.97 -2.70
CA TRP A 65 5.59 20.57 -2.32
C TRP A 65 4.25 19.92 -1.98
N LYS A 66 3.38 20.63 -1.26
CA LYS A 66 2.04 20.13 -0.93
C LYS A 66 1.23 19.86 -2.20
N THR A 67 1.23 20.80 -3.14
CA THR A 67 0.56 20.63 -4.44
C THR A 67 1.11 19.44 -5.22
N PHE A 68 2.43 19.22 -5.18
CA PHE A 68 3.04 18.05 -5.79
C PHE A 68 2.58 16.74 -5.14
N ILE A 69 2.53 16.67 -3.81
CA ILE A 69 2.01 15.49 -3.10
C ILE A 69 0.54 15.25 -3.44
N ASP A 70 -0.30 16.30 -3.51
CA ASP A 70 -1.71 16.16 -3.87
C ASP A 70 -1.88 15.58 -5.29
N LEU A 71 -1.04 15.98 -6.26
CA LEU A 71 -0.99 15.39 -7.60
C LEU A 71 -0.51 13.94 -7.59
N VAL A 72 0.52 13.63 -6.78
CA VAL A 72 1.01 12.26 -6.59
C VAL A 72 -0.09 11.35 -6.04
N VAL A 73 -0.88 11.83 -5.07
CA VAL A 73 -2.01 11.07 -4.52
C VAL A 73 -3.06 10.78 -5.60
N GLN A 74 -3.36 11.76 -6.46
CA GLN A 74 -4.28 11.58 -7.59
C GLN A 74 -3.79 10.50 -8.55
N GLU A 75 -2.54 10.58 -9.01
CA GLU A 75 -1.96 9.60 -9.94
C GLU A 75 -1.84 8.21 -9.29
N ALA A 76 -1.37 8.13 -8.04
CA ALA A 76 -1.28 6.88 -7.31
C ALA A 76 -2.65 6.22 -7.14
N CYS A 77 -3.68 7.00 -6.78
CA CYS A 77 -5.05 6.47 -6.70
C CYS A 77 -5.52 5.97 -8.06
N ALA A 78 -5.35 6.74 -9.14
CA ALA A 78 -5.74 6.32 -10.48
C ALA A 78 -5.07 5.00 -10.90
N ARG A 79 -3.75 4.88 -10.70
CA ARG A 79 -2.96 3.68 -11.04
C ARG A 79 -3.30 2.46 -10.19
N LEU A 80 -3.62 2.68 -8.91
CA LEU A 80 -4.10 1.62 -8.02
C LEU A 80 -5.56 1.25 -8.30
N GLY A 81 -6.27 2.00 -9.16
CA GLY A 81 -7.69 1.79 -9.43
C GLY A 81 -8.57 2.25 -8.27
N VAL A 82 -8.15 3.24 -7.49
CA VAL A 82 -8.89 3.87 -6.39
C VAL A 82 -9.62 5.11 -6.90
N ASN A 83 -10.94 5.16 -6.70
CA ASN A 83 -11.73 6.35 -7.02
C ASN A 83 -11.51 7.42 -5.95
N ILE A 84 -10.67 8.41 -6.24
CA ILE A 84 -10.31 9.46 -5.28
C ILE A 84 -11.48 10.36 -4.90
N ALA A 85 -12.42 10.63 -5.82
CA ALA A 85 -13.58 11.48 -5.56
C ALA A 85 -14.54 10.85 -4.53
N ALA A 86 -14.69 9.52 -4.58
CA ALA A 86 -15.50 8.75 -3.64
C ALA A 86 -14.77 8.43 -2.34
N SER A 87 -13.49 8.07 -2.41
CA SER A 87 -12.71 7.61 -1.25
C SER A 87 -12.05 8.72 -0.44
N LYS A 88 -11.86 9.90 -1.04
CA LYS A 88 -11.24 11.10 -0.46
C LYS A 88 -10.08 10.77 0.51
N PRO A 89 -9.10 9.94 0.07
CA PRO A 89 -8.15 9.35 0.98
C PRO A 89 -7.29 10.42 1.63
N ARG A 90 -7.00 10.24 2.91
CA ARG A 90 -6.05 11.09 3.63
C ARG A 90 -4.64 10.61 3.31
N CYS A 91 -3.76 11.53 2.95
CA CYS A 91 -2.34 11.28 2.73
C CYS A 91 -1.55 11.92 3.88
N GLU A 92 -0.82 11.10 4.63
CA GLU A 92 -0.01 11.56 5.76
C GLU A 92 1.44 11.14 5.57
N LEU A 93 2.36 12.07 5.81
CA LEU A 93 3.76 11.72 5.98
C LEU A 93 3.86 10.81 7.21
N TYR A 94 4.54 9.68 7.04
CA TYR A 94 4.78 8.74 8.11
C TYR A 94 6.21 8.86 8.63
N LYS A 95 7.20 8.85 7.73
CA LYS A 95 8.61 8.99 8.10
C LYS A 95 9.51 9.40 6.95
N LEU A 96 10.66 9.98 7.31
CA LEU A 96 11.83 10.08 6.45
C LEU A 96 12.69 8.83 6.63
N LEU A 97 13.21 8.31 5.53
CA LEU A 97 14.05 7.12 5.48
C LEU A 97 15.36 7.45 4.77
N LEU A 98 16.47 7.11 5.41
CA LEU A 98 17.79 7.10 4.81
C LEU A 98 18.24 5.64 4.70
N TYR A 99 18.22 5.13 3.48
CA TYR A 99 18.60 3.75 3.21
C TYR A 99 20.09 3.64 2.92
N GLU A 100 20.70 2.67 3.59
CA GLU A 100 21.96 2.04 3.20
C GLU A 100 21.75 0.52 3.04
N LYS A 101 20.98 -0.16 3.91
CA LYS A 101 20.50 -1.56 3.66
C LYS A 101 19.12 -1.86 4.22
N GLY A 102 18.20 -2.29 3.33
CA GLY A 102 16.92 -2.98 3.58
C GLY A 102 15.88 -2.26 4.46
N SER A 103 14.59 -2.32 4.13
CA SER A 103 13.51 -1.86 5.04
C SER A 103 12.19 -2.62 4.85
N HIS A 104 11.32 -2.51 5.86
CA HIS A 104 9.90 -2.90 5.85
C HIS A 104 9.08 -1.78 6.51
N THR A 105 7.82 -1.60 6.09
CA THR A 105 6.91 -0.60 6.67
C THR A 105 5.95 -1.21 7.69
N GLU A 106 5.78 -0.53 8.82
CA GLU A 106 4.70 -0.82 9.78
C GLU A 106 3.35 -0.30 9.25
N LYS A 107 2.27 -0.98 9.61
CA LYS A 107 0.91 -0.67 9.13
C LYS A 107 0.17 0.16 10.17
N VAL A 108 -0.38 1.30 9.75
CA VAL A 108 -1.33 2.09 10.55
C VAL A 108 -2.75 1.62 10.28
N ASP A 109 -3.64 1.71 11.26
CA ASP A 109 -5.04 1.29 11.10
C ASP A 109 -5.76 2.08 10.00
N GLY A 110 -6.57 1.40 9.19
CA GLY A 110 -7.26 1.99 8.02
C GLY A 110 -6.36 2.36 6.83
N MET A 111 -5.06 2.12 6.90
CA MET A 111 -4.13 2.30 5.79
C MET A 111 -4.36 1.24 4.71
N PHE A 112 -4.46 1.68 3.45
CA PHE A 112 -4.66 0.77 2.32
C PHE A 112 -3.50 0.76 1.34
N ALA A 113 -2.71 1.83 1.26
CA ALA A 113 -1.55 1.92 0.39
C ALA A 113 -0.44 2.77 0.98
N THR A 114 0.78 2.54 0.50
CA THR A 114 1.98 3.34 0.78
C THR A 114 2.37 4.10 -0.47
N ILE A 115 2.80 5.35 -0.32
CA ILE A 115 3.55 6.09 -1.34
C ILE A 115 4.97 6.29 -0.83
N ILE A 116 5.97 5.96 -1.64
CA ILE A 116 7.37 6.28 -1.39
C ILE A 116 7.83 7.33 -2.40
N VAL A 117 8.26 8.48 -1.90
CA VAL A 117 8.87 9.54 -2.71
C VAL A 117 10.37 9.51 -2.46
N ILE A 118 11.16 9.09 -3.45
CA ILE A 118 12.62 9.13 -3.41
C ILE A 118 13.07 10.53 -3.80
N LEU A 119 13.75 11.21 -2.89
CA LEU A 119 14.30 12.54 -3.12
C LEU A 119 15.63 12.43 -3.90
N PRO A 120 16.04 13.49 -4.63
CA PRO A 120 17.29 13.46 -5.37
C PRO A 120 18.48 13.16 -4.45
N SER A 121 19.13 12.03 -4.66
CA SER A 121 20.28 11.57 -3.88
C SER A 121 21.05 10.52 -4.70
N PRO A 122 22.38 10.61 -4.84
CA PRO A 122 23.15 9.62 -5.58
C PRO A 122 23.23 8.30 -4.80
N PHE A 123 22.77 7.21 -5.41
CA PHE A 123 22.95 5.85 -4.88
C PHE A 123 23.01 4.80 -5.99
N ALA A 124 23.59 3.63 -5.69
CA ALA A 124 23.58 2.44 -6.53
C ALA A 124 22.97 1.23 -5.79
N GLY A 125 22.37 0.30 -6.53
CA GLY A 125 21.60 -0.80 -5.93
C GLY A 125 20.24 -0.31 -5.40
N GLY A 126 19.69 -0.97 -4.37
CA GLY A 126 18.44 -0.50 -3.77
C GLY A 126 17.18 -0.82 -4.56
N SER A 127 17.21 -1.78 -5.50
CA SER A 127 16.05 -2.14 -6.31
C SER A 127 14.87 -2.55 -5.41
N ALA A 128 13.67 -2.06 -5.74
CA ALA A 128 12.44 -2.42 -5.06
C ALA A 128 11.86 -3.68 -5.70
N HIS A 129 11.81 -4.77 -4.95
CA HIS A 129 11.22 -6.03 -5.35
C HIS A 129 9.82 -6.13 -4.75
N LEU A 130 8.80 -6.15 -5.61
CA LEU A 130 7.40 -6.18 -5.23
C LEU A 130 6.80 -7.53 -5.62
N SER A 131 5.96 -8.10 -4.75
CA SER A 131 5.19 -9.30 -5.09
C SER A 131 3.77 -9.26 -4.55
N HIS A 132 2.83 -9.70 -5.37
CA HIS A 132 1.40 -9.73 -5.08
C HIS A 132 0.71 -10.81 -5.93
N ALA A 133 -0.13 -11.64 -5.32
CA ALA A 133 -0.90 -12.69 -6.01
C ALA A 133 -0.07 -13.55 -6.99
N GLY A 134 1.17 -13.90 -6.62
CA GLY A 134 2.10 -14.69 -7.45
C GLY A 134 2.86 -13.90 -8.53
N GLN A 135 2.48 -12.64 -8.78
CA GLN A 135 3.22 -11.74 -9.66
C GLN A 135 4.41 -11.11 -8.92
N LYS A 136 5.50 -10.85 -9.66
CA LYS A 136 6.72 -10.23 -9.15
C LYS A 136 7.18 -9.12 -10.08
N ALA A 137 7.66 -8.02 -9.52
CA ALA A 137 8.28 -6.92 -10.24
C ALA A 137 9.55 -6.46 -9.53
N ALA A 138 10.55 -6.02 -10.28
CA ALA A 138 11.76 -5.40 -9.75
C ALA A 138 11.93 -4.03 -10.40
N ILE A 139 12.06 -2.99 -9.58
CA ILE A 139 12.13 -1.59 -10.02
C ILE A 139 13.43 -0.99 -9.50
N ASP A 140 14.33 -0.63 -10.42
CA ASP A 140 15.56 0.09 -10.11
C ASP A 140 15.35 1.60 -10.36
N GLN A 141 15.70 2.40 -9.36
CA GLN A 141 15.61 3.87 -9.36
C GLN A 141 16.98 4.53 -9.14
N SER A 142 18.06 3.76 -9.17
CA SER A 142 19.42 4.25 -8.95
C SER A 142 19.94 5.11 -10.11
N LYS A 143 19.54 4.79 -11.34
CA LYS A 143 19.92 5.56 -12.53
C LYS A 143 19.35 6.97 -12.45
N GLU A 144 20.22 7.97 -12.57
CA GLU A 144 19.85 9.40 -12.51
C GLU A 144 19.14 9.80 -11.19
N SER A 145 19.31 8.99 -10.14
CA SER A 145 18.77 9.22 -8.78
C SER A 145 19.18 10.56 -8.18
N TRP A 146 20.32 11.11 -8.61
CA TRP A 146 20.81 12.43 -8.20
C TRP A 146 20.10 13.59 -8.91
N LEU A 147 19.39 13.36 -10.02
CA LEU A 147 18.69 14.40 -10.80
C LEU A 147 17.20 14.45 -10.51
N HIS A 148 16.59 13.30 -10.23
CA HIS A 148 15.15 13.14 -10.32
C HIS A 148 14.54 12.66 -9.01
N THR A 149 13.31 13.13 -8.78
CA THR A 149 12.43 12.57 -7.74
C THR A 149 11.64 11.43 -8.35
N SER A 150 11.76 10.23 -7.80
CA SER A 150 10.98 9.06 -8.20
C SER A 150 9.86 8.80 -7.19
N VAL A 151 8.73 8.28 -7.68
CA VAL A 151 7.59 7.94 -6.83
C VAL A 151 7.16 6.52 -7.12
N MET A 152 6.94 5.75 -6.05
CA MET A 152 6.30 4.45 -6.10
C MET A 152 5.09 4.43 -5.21
N ALA A 153 4.08 3.64 -5.58
CA ALA A 153 2.93 3.38 -4.72
C ALA A 153 2.52 1.92 -4.82
N TRP A 154 2.08 1.34 -3.72
CA TRP A 154 1.57 -0.03 -3.67
C TRP A 154 0.56 -0.23 -2.54
N TYR A 155 -0.29 -1.25 -2.66
CA TYR A 155 -1.24 -1.63 -1.62
C TYR A 155 -0.55 -2.30 -0.42
N THR A 156 -1.15 -2.20 0.78
CA THR A 156 -0.59 -2.75 2.03
C THR A 156 -0.43 -4.27 2.08
N ASP A 157 -1.04 -5.01 1.14
CA ASP A 157 -0.90 -6.45 0.98
C ASP A 157 0.14 -6.84 -0.09
N VAL A 158 0.79 -5.86 -0.73
CA VAL A 158 1.97 -6.10 -1.55
C VAL A 158 3.16 -6.38 -0.63
N THR A 159 3.79 -7.53 -0.83
CA THR A 159 5.08 -7.82 -0.20
C THR A 159 6.14 -7.01 -0.93
N HIS A 160 6.93 -6.25 -0.18
CA HIS A 160 7.98 -5.40 -0.74
C HIS A 160 9.30 -5.66 -0.03
N GLU A 161 10.36 -5.69 -0.81
CA GLU A 161 11.74 -5.82 -0.34
C GLU A 161 12.58 -4.79 -1.08
N ILE A 162 13.30 -3.94 -0.34
CA ILE A 162 14.32 -3.06 -0.92
C ILE A 162 15.66 -3.80 -0.81
N LYS A 163 16.30 -4.08 -1.96
CA LYS A 163 17.64 -4.67 -1.98
C LYS A 163 18.68 -3.73 -1.34
N PRO A 164 19.85 -4.24 -0.93
CA PRO A 164 20.91 -3.41 -0.35
C PRO A 164 21.31 -2.25 -1.27
N ILE A 165 21.58 -1.08 -0.68
CA ILE A 165 22.31 -0.01 -1.37
C ILE A 165 23.78 -0.44 -1.42
N GLN A 166 24.37 -0.37 -2.61
CA GLN A 166 25.75 -0.77 -2.87
C GLN A 166 26.71 0.40 -2.69
N SER A 167 26.26 1.62 -2.97
CA SER A 167 27.01 2.86 -2.74
C SER A 167 26.08 4.06 -2.63
N GLY A 168 26.55 5.11 -1.95
CA GLY A 168 25.78 6.33 -1.72
C GLY A 168 24.64 6.14 -0.72
N TYR A 169 23.68 7.07 -0.74
CA TYR A 169 22.55 7.08 0.20
C TYR A 169 21.27 7.36 -0.56
N ARG A 170 20.23 6.59 -0.26
CA ARG A 170 18.90 6.82 -0.81
C ARG A 170 18.02 7.50 0.23
N LEU A 171 17.64 8.74 -0.03
CA LEU A 171 16.72 9.49 0.83
C LEU A 171 15.29 9.33 0.31
N ALA A 172 14.36 8.94 1.18
CA ALA A 172 12.97 8.80 0.80
C ALA A 172 12.00 9.27 1.88
N LEU A 173 10.82 9.71 1.44
CA LEU A 173 9.68 10.02 2.29
C LEU A 173 8.63 8.93 2.11
N SER A 174 8.18 8.36 3.21
CA SER A 174 7.09 7.39 3.23
C SER A 174 5.79 8.07 3.65
N TYR A 175 4.77 7.93 2.83
CA TYR A 175 3.42 8.43 3.09
C TYR A 175 2.42 7.28 3.17
N ASN A 176 1.46 7.41 4.09
CA ASN A 176 0.34 6.50 4.24
C ASN A 176 -0.89 7.06 3.54
N LEU A 177 -1.55 6.23 2.72
CA LEU A 177 -2.90 6.49 2.22
C LEU A 177 -3.92 5.77 3.10
N VAL A 178 -4.80 6.54 3.71
CA VAL A 178 -5.78 6.08 4.70
C VAL A 178 -7.19 6.33 4.19
N HIS A 179 -8.08 5.35 4.38
CA HIS A 179 -9.48 5.50 4.05
C HIS A 179 -10.16 6.54 4.95
N THR A 180 -10.90 7.46 4.34
CA THR A 180 -11.70 8.46 5.09
C THR A 180 -13.20 8.21 4.98
N THR A 181 -13.62 7.30 4.09
CA THR A 181 -15.03 6.99 3.86
C THR A 181 -15.33 5.52 4.14
N THR A 182 -16.56 5.28 4.59
CA THR A 182 -17.15 3.94 4.76
C THR A 182 -18.03 3.53 3.58
N SER A 183 -18.25 4.44 2.63
CA SER A 183 -19.11 4.24 1.47
C SER A 183 -18.48 3.31 0.43
N LEU A 184 -19.28 2.36 -0.03
CA LEU A 184 -18.96 1.54 -1.21
C LEU A 184 -18.76 2.43 -2.44
N ARG A 185 -17.90 1.99 -3.35
CA ARG A 185 -17.72 2.67 -4.63
C ARG A 185 -18.98 2.48 -5.48
N PRO A 186 -19.39 3.49 -6.28
CA PRO A 186 -20.43 3.28 -7.28
C PRO A 186 -20.01 2.15 -8.23
N ALA A 187 -20.91 1.20 -8.48
CA ALA A 187 -20.70 0.22 -9.54
C ALA A 187 -20.61 0.93 -10.90
N LEU A 188 -19.80 0.40 -11.83
CA LEU A 188 -19.87 0.85 -13.23
C LEU A 188 -21.28 0.60 -13.76
N SER A 189 -21.71 1.43 -14.72
CA SER A 189 -23.05 1.41 -15.34
C SER A 189 -23.56 -0.01 -15.64
N ASP A 190 -24.84 -0.25 -15.33
CA ASP A 190 -25.61 -1.49 -15.53
C ASP A 190 -25.58 -2.07 -16.96
N ALA A 191 -25.03 -1.33 -17.92
CA ALA A 191 -24.98 -1.70 -19.33
C ALA A 191 -23.89 -2.72 -19.70
N SER A 192 -22.96 -3.08 -18.80
CA SER A 192 -21.88 -4.01 -19.15
C SER A 192 -22.35 -5.47 -19.25
N GLY A 193 -21.78 -6.22 -20.20
CA GLY A 193 -22.09 -7.64 -20.43
C GLY A 193 -21.97 -8.55 -19.20
N PRO A 194 -20.90 -8.44 -18.38
CA PRO A 194 -20.74 -9.22 -17.16
C PRO A 194 -21.84 -8.97 -16.11
N ILE A 195 -22.31 -7.73 -15.96
CA ILE A 195 -23.40 -7.40 -15.02
C ILE A 195 -24.69 -8.08 -15.46
N LYS A 196 -24.99 -8.11 -16.76
CA LYS A 196 -26.16 -8.81 -17.30
C LYS A 196 -26.10 -10.31 -17.03
N GLN A 197 -24.92 -10.94 -17.14
CA GLN A 197 -24.74 -12.35 -16.83
C GLN A 197 -24.95 -12.64 -15.34
N ILE A 198 -24.35 -11.86 -14.44
CA ILE A 198 -24.56 -12.01 -12.99
C ILE A 198 -26.03 -11.85 -12.64
N ARG A 199 -26.70 -10.83 -13.18
CA ARG A 199 -28.14 -10.60 -12.99
C ARG A 199 -28.96 -11.80 -13.47
N HIS A 200 -28.64 -12.35 -14.64
CA HIS A 200 -29.33 -13.52 -15.18
C HIS A 200 -29.17 -14.76 -14.28
N ILE A 201 -27.96 -15.02 -13.78
CA ILE A 201 -27.68 -16.13 -12.86
C ILE A 201 -28.48 -15.98 -11.55
N LEU A 202 -28.39 -14.81 -10.91
CA LEU A 202 -29.10 -14.53 -9.66
C LEU A 202 -30.62 -14.60 -9.84
N LEU A 203 -31.16 -14.16 -10.98
CA LEU A 203 -32.57 -14.29 -11.32
C LEU A 203 -32.99 -15.76 -11.45
N SER A 204 -32.19 -16.59 -12.11
CA SER A 204 -32.45 -18.02 -12.26
C SER A 204 -32.53 -18.73 -10.91
N TRP A 205 -31.57 -18.49 -10.00
CA TRP A 205 -31.61 -19.05 -8.65
C TRP A 205 -32.80 -18.55 -7.84
N ARG A 206 -33.19 -17.28 -8.00
CA ARG A 206 -34.37 -16.74 -7.31
C ARG A 206 -35.67 -17.40 -7.80
N GLN A 207 -35.77 -17.68 -9.10
CA GLN A 207 -36.95 -18.35 -9.66
C GLN A 207 -37.02 -19.82 -9.25
N ASN A 208 -35.87 -20.43 -8.97
CA ASN A 208 -35.74 -21.84 -8.58
C ASN A 208 -35.26 -22.02 -7.13
N LEU A 209 -35.76 -21.20 -6.18
CA LEU A 209 -35.34 -21.18 -4.78
C LEU A 209 -35.47 -22.53 -4.05
N TYR A 210 -36.31 -23.44 -4.55
CA TYR A 210 -36.59 -24.75 -3.97
C TYR A 210 -36.11 -25.93 -4.84
N ALA A 211 -35.40 -25.66 -5.93
CA ALA A 211 -34.75 -26.72 -6.71
C ALA A 211 -33.48 -27.19 -6.00
N GLU A 212 -33.19 -28.50 -6.02
CA GLU A 212 -32.01 -29.09 -5.38
C GLU A 212 -30.68 -28.48 -5.88
N ASP A 213 -30.67 -27.93 -7.10
CA ASP A 213 -29.49 -27.37 -7.75
C ASP A 213 -29.18 -25.90 -7.38
N SER A 214 -30.04 -25.22 -6.60
CA SER A 214 -29.84 -23.82 -6.21
C SER A 214 -28.98 -23.70 -4.94
N PRO A 215 -27.81 -23.03 -5.00
CA PRO A 215 -26.94 -22.90 -3.83
C PRO A 215 -27.56 -21.98 -2.77
N GLN A 216 -27.55 -22.41 -1.50
CA GLN A 216 -27.98 -21.57 -0.38
C GLN A 216 -26.98 -20.46 -0.03
N LYS A 217 -25.69 -20.70 -0.28
CA LYS A 217 -24.59 -19.76 -0.01
C LYS A 217 -23.50 -19.92 -1.07
N ILE A 218 -22.89 -18.80 -1.46
CA ILE A 218 -21.75 -18.77 -2.38
C ILE A 218 -20.63 -18.01 -1.70
N ILE A 219 -19.44 -18.59 -1.76
CA ILE A 219 -18.22 -17.99 -1.26
C ILE A 219 -17.34 -17.67 -2.46
N TYR A 220 -16.98 -16.40 -2.60
CA TYR A 220 -16.06 -15.92 -3.62
C TYR A 220 -14.80 -15.39 -2.94
N LEU A 221 -13.64 -15.98 -3.27
CA LEU A 221 -12.37 -15.55 -2.71
C LEU A 221 -11.86 -14.31 -3.45
N LEU A 222 -11.67 -13.23 -2.72
CA LEU A 222 -11.13 -11.96 -3.22
C LEU A 222 -9.62 -12.06 -3.52
N GLN A 223 -9.13 -11.25 -4.44
CA GLN A 223 -7.73 -11.24 -4.90
C GLN A 223 -6.77 -10.65 -3.87
N HIS A 224 -7.22 -9.65 -3.11
CA HIS A 224 -6.41 -9.00 -2.09
C HIS A 224 -6.61 -9.64 -0.72
N ARG A 225 -5.56 -9.56 0.10
CA ARG A 225 -5.64 -9.91 1.52
C ARG A 225 -6.10 -8.69 2.31
N TYR A 226 -7.16 -8.89 3.09
CA TYR A 226 -7.75 -7.87 3.95
C TYR A 226 -7.48 -8.17 5.42
N SER A 227 -7.17 -7.12 6.19
CA SER A 227 -7.20 -7.18 7.66
C SER A 227 -8.62 -6.98 8.16
N GLN A 228 -8.87 -7.26 9.43
CA GLN A 228 -10.16 -6.99 10.07
C GLN A 228 -10.59 -5.52 9.93
N ALA A 229 -9.66 -4.59 10.11
CA ALA A 229 -9.91 -3.16 9.92
C ALA A 229 -10.27 -2.73 8.48
N ASN A 230 -9.87 -3.53 7.49
CA ASN A 230 -10.12 -3.29 6.07
C ASN A 230 -11.18 -4.24 5.47
N CYS A 231 -11.86 -5.04 6.30
CA CYS A 231 -12.96 -5.92 5.86
C CYS A 231 -14.28 -5.14 5.76
N ARG A 232 -14.31 -4.10 4.92
CA ARG A 232 -15.47 -3.25 4.68
C ARG A 232 -15.52 -2.83 3.22
N GLY A 233 -16.72 -2.62 2.70
CA GLY A 233 -16.95 -2.33 1.29
C GLY A 233 -16.11 -1.17 0.73
N SER A 234 -15.94 -0.10 1.51
CA SER A 234 -15.11 1.05 1.11
C SER A 234 -13.61 0.78 1.05
N ALA A 235 -13.14 -0.25 1.75
CA ALA A 235 -11.73 -0.61 1.87
C ALA A 235 -11.29 -1.68 0.87
N MET A 236 -12.20 -2.11 -0.01
CA MET A 236 -11.89 -3.05 -1.07
C MET A 236 -10.88 -2.44 -2.06
N LYS A 237 -9.93 -3.26 -2.50
CA LYS A 237 -8.77 -2.89 -3.32
C LYS A 237 -8.92 -3.42 -4.74
N GLY A 238 -8.42 -2.66 -5.71
CA GLY A 238 -8.34 -3.09 -7.12
C GLY A 238 -9.64 -3.70 -7.65
N THR A 239 -9.52 -4.89 -8.26
CA THR A 239 -10.62 -5.65 -8.85
C THR A 239 -11.70 -6.05 -7.85
N ASP A 240 -11.33 -6.33 -6.59
CA ASP A 240 -12.28 -6.74 -5.56
C ASP A 240 -13.31 -5.64 -5.29
N ALA A 241 -12.87 -4.38 -5.31
CA ALA A 241 -13.78 -3.24 -5.16
C ALA A 241 -14.84 -3.22 -6.26
N HIS A 242 -14.47 -3.59 -7.48
CA HIS A 242 -15.39 -3.67 -8.60
C HIS A 242 -16.37 -4.84 -8.44
N VAL A 243 -15.87 -6.03 -8.08
CA VAL A 243 -16.70 -7.21 -7.83
C VAL A 243 -17.71 -6.94 -6.73
N VAL A 244 -17.27 -6.40 -5.59
CA VAL A 244 -18.15 -6.09 -4.45
C VAL A 244 -19.20 -5.04 -4.82
N ALA A 245 -18.82 -3.98 -5.55
CA ALA A 245 -19.76 -2.95 -5.97
C ALA A 245 -20.84 -3.50 -6.93
N VAL A 246 -20.46 -4.34 -7.89
CA VAL A 246 -21.41 -4.99 -8.81
C VAL A 246 -22.35 -5.93 -8.07
N LEU A 247 -21.80 -6.77 -7.18
CA LEU A 247 -22.60 -7.72 -6.40
C LEU A 247 -23.57 -7.00 -5.46
N ASP A 248 -23.15 -5.93 -4.78
CA ASP A 248 -24.02 -5.13 -3.93
C ASP A 248 -25.19 -4.53 -4.71
N SER A 249 -24.91 -3.91 -5.86
CA SER A 249 -25.95 -3.32 -6.73
C SER A 249 -26.99 -4.35 -7.21
N VAL A 250 -26.53 -5.44 -7.82
CA VAL A 250 -27.45 -6.47 -8.37
C VAL A 250 -28.19 -7.22 -7.27
N SER A 251 -27.55 -7.43 -6.11
CA SER A 251 -28.18 -8.13 -5.00
C SER A 251 -29.29 -7.33 -4.33
N GLN A 252 -29.13 -5.99 -4.23
CA GLN A 252 -30.20 -5.12 -3.74
C GLN A 252 -31.44 -5.18 -4.64
N GLU A 253 -31.24 -5.14 -5.97
CA GLU A 253 -32.33 -5.29 -6.96
C GLU A 253 -33.06 -6.64 -6.82
N LEU A 254 -32.30 -7.71 -6.64
CA LEU A 254 -32.83 -9.08 -6.66
C LEU A 254 -33.15 -9.67 -5.28
N LYS A 255 -32.95 -8.89 -4.21
CA LYS A 255 -33.15 -9.26 -2.79
C LYS A 255 -32.24 -10.38 -2.28
N PHE A 256 -31.02 -10.47 -2.81
CA PHE A 256 -29.96 -11.29 -2.22
C PHE A 256 -29.24 -10.53 -1.11
N ARG A 257 -28.64 -11.26 -0.16
CA ARG A 257 -27.77 -10.68 0.88
C ARG A 257 -26.32 -10.87 0.48
N VAL A 258 -25.55 -9.79 0.46
CA VAL A 258 -24.10 -9.80 0.26
C VAL A 258 -23.43 -9.43 1.57
N GLY A 259 -22.36 -10.13 1.91
CA GLY A 259 -21.55 -9.86 3.08
C GLY A 259 -20.08 -10.08 2.77
N LEU A 260 -19.23 -9.38 3.52
CA LEU A 260 -17.78 -9.62 3.54
C LEU A 260 -17.45 -10.46 4.77
N ALA A 261 -16.52 -11.40 4.61
CA ALA A 261 -16.05 -12.25 5.69
C ALA A 261 -14.54 -12.48 5.54
N LEU A 262 -13.85 -12.62 6.67
CA LEU A 262 -12.49 -13.14 6.72
C LEU A 262 -12.57 -14.65 6.93
N ILE A 263 -11.77 -15.39 6.16
CA ILE A 263 -11.71 -16.86 6.23
C ILE A 263 -10.32 -17.24 6.71
N GLU A 264 -10.27 -17.95 7.83
CA GLU A 264 -9.04 -18.57 8.34
C GLU A 264 -9.10 -20.07 8.07
N CYS A 265 -8.07 -20.58 7.40
CA CYS A 265 -7.92 -22.02 7.13
C CYS A 265 -6.87 -22.58 8.09
N HIS A 266 -7.28 -23.47 8.98
CA HIS A 266 -6.38 -24.20 9.86
C HIS A 266 -6.08 -25.56 9.26
N LEU A 267 -4.79 -25.87 9.06
CA LEU A 267 -4.31 -27.20 8.77
C LEU A 267 -3.75 -27.80 10.07
N SER A 268 -4.23 -28.97 10.46
CA SER A 268 -3.72 -29.71 11.60
C SER A 268 -3.40 -31.15 11.19
N GLY A 269 -2.39 -31.73 11.82
CA GLY A 269 -1.95 -33.10 11.59
C GLY A 269 -1.13 -33.61 12.77
N PRO A 270 -1.02 -34.94 12.96
CA PRO A 270 -0.16 -35.50 13.99
C PRO A 270 1.31 -35.18 13.68
N ALA A 271 2.12 -35.00 14.72
CA ALA A 271 3.57 -35.09 14.57
C ALA A 271 3.91 -36.57 14.35
N ASP A 272 4.68 -36.88 13.31
CA ASP A 272 5.28 -38.21 13.18
C ASP A 272 6.28 -38.37 14.33
N ASP A 273 5.83 -39.03 15.40
CA ASP A 273 6.68 -39.50 16.48
C ASP A 273 7.38 -40.76 15.94
N MET A 274 8.52 -40.55 15.28
CA MET A 274 9.43 -41.63 14.92
C MET A 274 10.11 -42.08 16.21
N GLY A 275 9.44 -43.01 16.91
CA GLY A 275 9.90 -43.60 18.16
C GLY A 275 11.27 -44.28 18.11
#